data_AF-A0A559RAH9-F1
#
_entry.id   AF-A0A559RAH9-F1
#
_cell.length_a   1.000
_cell.length_b   1.000
_cell.length_c   1.000
_cell.angle_alpha   90.00
_cell.angle_beta   90.00
_cell.angle_gamma   90.00
#
_symmetry.space_group_name_H-M   'P 1'
#
loop_
_entity.id
_entity.type
_entity.pdbx_description
1 polymer ?
#
loop_
_entity_poly.entity_id
_entity_poly.type
_entity_poly.pdbx_seq_one_letter_code
_entity_poly.pdbx_strand_id
1 'polypeptide(L)'
;MTTNYDDILKKLDNKLDILEIEEQDILLKAEKGIKLAKQTLKSVRSIVVDYEFETKLEEIHFFKCTKPKIYSKLIYYVKLFNIESKRPRGSNKSQVKYLNNYIEKLQTYFNDNLDFYHYYRREATVFDEQYFLRGKADIRLFPDSFHFFVDEEFATSHDSTVASILAYDLLIVHLKREIDKLENNGNYASLRLLQSKTKITWTAHKIYLIELIYALHSTDVINNGTVDIKDIAYFVEKTFKVDLGDYYRAFLEIRMRKNGRTKFLDILKKQLTKRMDDTDNVK
;
A
#
# COMPACT_ATOMS: atom_id res chain seq x y z
N MET A 1 -35.30 -7.05 -3.27
CA MET A 1 -34.13 -7.35 -2.40
C MET A 1 -32.99 -6.52 -2.93
N THR A 2 -32.60 -5.45 -2.24
CA THR A 2 -31.50 -4.57 -2.67
C THR A 2 -30.20 -5.36 -2.56
N THR A 3 -29.59 -5.72 -3.68
CA THR A 3 -28.30 -6.43 -3.69
C THR A 3 -27.26 -5.54 -3.02
N ASN A 4 -26.74 -5.95 -1.87
CA ASN A 4 -25.73 -5.20 -1.16
C ASN A 4 -24.35 -5.48 -1.77
N TYR A 5 -24.00 -4.76 -2.83
CA TYR A 5 -22.70 -4.87 -3.48
C TYR A 5 -21.54 -4.52 -2.53
N ASP A 6 -21.76 -3.67 -1.53
CA ASP A 6 -20.73 -3.33 -0.53
C ASP A 6 -20.37 -4.54 0.34
N ASP A 7 -21.33 -5.41 0.65
CA ASP A 7 -21.05 -6.65 1.38
C ASP A 7 -20.23 -7.63 0.53
N ILE A 8 -20.55 -7.75 -0.76
CA ILE A 8 -19.75 -8.57 -1.71
C ILE A 8 -18.31 -8.03 -1.80
N LEU A 9 -18.16 -6.71 -1.93
CA LEU A 9 -16.85 -6.05 -1.96
C LEU A 9 -16.06 -6.29 -0.67
N LYS A 10 -16.67 -6.04 0.50
CA LYS A 10 -16.03 -6.27 1.80
C LYS A 10 -15.60 -7.72 1.98
N LYS A 11 -16.44 -8.69 1.56
CA LYS A 11 -16.11 -10.11 1.60
C LYS A 11 -14.94 -10.45 0.67
N LEU A 12 -14.88 -9.86 -0.52
CA LEU A 12 -13.75 -10.04 -1.43
C LEU A 12 -12.47 -9.44 -0.83
N ASP A 13 -12.52 -8.19 -0.40
CA ASP A 13 -11.36 -7.48 0.16
C ASP A 13 -10.80 -8.23 1.40
N ASN A 14 -11.66 -8.67 2.33
CA ASN A 14 -11.23 -9.48 3.47
C ASN A 14 -10.52 -10.78 3.06
N LYS A 15 -11.04 -11.49 2.03
CA LYS A 15 -10.41 -12.72 1.53
C LYS A 15 -9.07 -12.44 0.87
N LEU A 16 -8.96 -11.32 0.14
CA LEU A 16 -7.70 -10.90 -0.49
C LEU A 16 -6.68 -10.44 0.54
N ASP A 17 -7.09 -9.73 1.60
CA ASP A 17 -6.20 -9.31 2.68
C ASP A 17 -5.65 -10.52 3.44
N ILE A 18 -6.47 -11.52 3.72
CA ILE A 18 -6.02 -12.79 4.32
C ILE A 18 -5.01 -13.47 3.38
N LEU A 19 -5.31 -13.55 2.09
CA LEU A 19 -4.41 -14.11 1.09
C LEU A 19 -3.06 -13.37 1.04
N GLU A 20 -3.06 -12.04 1.14
CA GLU A 20 -1.84 -11.25 1.15
C GLU A 20 -0.94 -11.55 2.36
N ILE A 21 -1.53 -11.92 3.50
CA ILE A 21 -0.84 -12.26 4.76
C ILE A 21 -0.31 -13.70 4.76
N GLU A 22 -1.15 -14.65 4.37
CA GLU A 22 -0.86 -16.08 4.50
C GLU A 22 0.06 -16.59 3.39
N GLU A 23 -0.08 -16.10 2.16
CA GLU A 23 0.68 -16.61 1.03
C GLU A 23 1.95 -15.80 0.79
N GLN A 24 3.10 -16.48 0.84
CA GLN A 24 4.40 -15.85 0.63
C GLN A 24 4.87 -15.99 -0.82
N ASP A 25 4.45 -17.06 -1.52
CA ASP A 25 4.78 -17.24 -2.92
C ASP A 25 3.93 -16.28 -3.78
N ILE A 26 4.59 -15.38 -4.49
CA ILE A 26 3.92 -14.33 -5.26
C ILE A 26 3.11 -14.87 -6.45
N LEU A 27 3.54 -15.99 -7.06
CA LEU A 27 2.85 -16.60 -8.18
C LEU A 27 1.61 -17.35 -7.70
N LEU A 28 1.74 -18.12 -6.62
CA LEU A 28 0.61 -18.81 -6.00
C LEU A 28 -0.41 -17.82 -5.43
N LYS A 29 0.07 -16.72 -4.84
CA LYS A 29 -0.75 -15.59 -4.41
C LYS A 29 -1.54 -15.00 -5.57
N ALA A 30 -0.87 -14.71 -6.68
CA ALA A 30 -1.53 -14.15 -7.85
C ALA A 30 -2.56 -15.13 -8.44
N GLU A 31 -2.25 -16.43 -8.52
CA GLU A 31 -3.20 -17.45 -8.98
C GLU A 31 -4.46 -17.53 -8.11
N LYS A 32 -4.29 -17.59 -6.78
CA LYS A 32 -5.41 -17.60 -5.82
C LYS A 32 -6.23 -16.30 -5.91
N GLY A 33 -5.56 -15.15 -6.06
CA GLY A 33 -6.19 -13.85 -6.24
C GLY A 33 -7.02 -13.77 -7.52
N ILE A 34 -6.50 -14.28 -8.64
CA ILE A 34 -7.23 -14.42 -9.92
C ILE A 34 -8.49 -15.25 -9.69
N LYS A 35 -8.38 -16.41 -9.04
CA LYS A 35 -9.51 -17.30 -8.79
C LYS A 35 -10.60 -16.61 -7.98
N LEU A 36 -10.24 -15.95 -6.88
CA LEU A 36 -11.19 -15.23 -6.01
C LEU A 36 -11.90 -14.08 -6.73
N ALA A 37 -11.13 -13.22 -7.41
CA ALA A 37 -11.69 -12.08 -8.12
C ALA A 37 -12.58 -12.52 -9.30
N LYS A 38 -12.16 -13.54 -10.06
CA LYS A 38 -12.94 -14.10 -11.18
C LYS A 38 -14.25 -14.73 -10.71
N GLN A 39 -14.22 -15.50 -9.62
CA GLN A 39 -15.44 -16.09 -9.05
C GLN A 39 -16.41 -15.01 -8.58
N THR A 40 -15.91 -13.99 -7.90
CA THR A 40 -16.73 -12.86 -7.42
C THR A 40 -17.35 -12.10 -8.58
N LEU A 41 -16.58 -11.81 -9.62
CA LEU A 41 -17.08 -11.13 -10.82
C LEU A 41 -18.15 -11.97 -11.54
N LYS A 42 -17.98 -13.29 -11.61
CA LYS A 42 -18.98 -14.21 -12.17
C LYS A 42 -20.29 -14.18 -11.36
N SER A 43 -20.22 -14.20 -10.03
CA SER A 43 -21.41 -14.08 -9.18
C SER A 43 -22.11 -12.73 -9.34
N VAL A 44 -21.36 -11.64 -9.41
CA VAL A 44 -21.92 -10.29 -9.64
C VAL A 44 -22.54 -10.19 -11.03
N ARG A 45 -21.92 -10.77 -12.07
CA ARG A 45 -22.52 -10.85 -13.41
C ARG A 45 -23.89 -11.53 -13.36
N SER A 46 -23.98 -12.71 -12.74
CA SER A 46 -25.26 -13.43 -12.64
C SER A 46 -26.36 -12.58 -12.00
N ILE A 47 -26.03 -11.81 -10.96
CA ILE A 47 -26.99 -10.91 -10.32
C ILE A 47 -27.41 -9.77 -11.26
N VAL A 48 -26.48 -9.15 -11.98
CA VAL A 48 -26.75 -7.99 -12.84
C VAL A 48 -27.47 -8.35 -14.13
N VAL A 49 -27.29 -9.57 -14.65
CA VAL A 49 -28.02 -10.05 -15.83
C VAL A 49 -29.49 -10.33 -15.49
N ASP A 50 -29.76 -10.85 -14.29
CA ASP A 50 -31.12 -11.11 -13.82
C ASP A 50 -31.80 -9.87 -13.20
N TYR A 51 -31.08 -8.74 -13.10
CA TYR A 51 -31.55 -7.52 -12.45
C TYR A 51 -31.68 -6.37 -13.44
N GLU A 52 -32.82 -5.70 -13.41
CA GLU A 52 -33.04 -4.45 -14.13
C GLU A 52 -32.80 -3.29 -13.17
N PHE A 53 -31.87 -2.39 -13.49
CA PHE A 53 -31.59 -1.20 -12.69
C PHE A 53 -32.83 -0.29 -12.65
N GLU A 54 -33.21 0.19 -11.47
CA GLU A 54 -34.39 1.02 -11.28
C GLU A 54 -34.20 2.41 -11.90
N THR A 55 -32.95 2.88 -11.94
CA THR A 55 -32.60 4.19 -12.52
C THR A 55 -31.29 4.15 -13.28
N LYS A 56 -31.13 5.06 -14.25
CA LYS A 56 -29.85 5.30 -14.93
C LYS A 56 -28.71 5.59 -13.96
N LEU A 57 -28.98 6.35 -12.90
CA LEU A 57 -27.98 6.71 -11.89
C LEU A 57 -27.47 5.49 -11.14
N GLU A 58 -28.34 4.51 -10.87
CA GLU A 58 -27.96 3.24 -10.25
C GLU A 58 -27.04 2.43 -11.18
N GLU A 59 -27.39 2.32 -12.46
CA GLU A 59 -26.56 1.63 -13.46
C GLU A 59 -25.20 2.31 -13.64
N ILE A 60 -25.19 3.64 -13.77
CA ILE A 60 -23.95 4.44 -13.84
C ILE A 60 -23.11 4.19 -12.60
N HIS A 61 -23.70 4.25 -11.40
CA HIS A 61 -22.97 4.01 -10.16
C HIS A 61 -22.38 2.60 -10.12
N PHE A 62 -23.12 1.59 -10.60
CA PHE A 62 -22.63 0.23 -10.67
C PHE A 62 -21.40 0.12 -11.59
N PHE A 63 -21.47 0.61 -12.83
CA PHE A 63 -20.40 0.49 -13.81
C PHE A 63 -19.23 1.45 -13.60
N LYS A 64 -19.45 2.62 -12.98
CA LYS A 64 -18.40 3.61 -12.66
C LYS A 64 -17.69 3.31 -11.35
N CYS A 65 -18.41 2.86 -10.31
CA CYS A 65 -17.89 2.80 -8.95
C CYS A 65 -17.81 1.39 -8.37
N THR A 66 -18.77 0.52 -8.67
CA THR A 66 -18.92 -0.78 -7.99
C THR A 66 -18.16 -1.89 -8.71
N LYS A 67 -18.53 -2.19 -9.96
CA LYS A 67 -17.90 -3.23 -10.76
C LYS A 67 -16.40 -3.01 -10.93
N PRO A 68 -15.89 -1.79 -11.20
CA PRO A 68 -14.46 -1.57 -11.37
C PRO A 68 -13.61 -1.93 -10.14
N LYS A 69 -14.16 -1.79 -8.92
CA LYS A 69 -13.44 -2.19 -7.69
C LYS A 69 -13.18 -3.70 -7.64
N ILE A 70 -14.10 -4.52 -8.13
CA ILE A 70 -13.91 -5.98 -8.22
C ILE A 70 -13.00 -6.31 -9.41
N TYR A 71 -13.32 -5.74 -10.58
CA TYR A 71 -12.65 -6.10 -11.81
C TYR A 71 -11.18 -5.68 -11.81
N SER A 72 -10.85 -4.55 -11.17
CA SER A 72 -9.47 -4.11 -10.99
C SER A 72 -8.61 -5.12 -10.22
N LYS A 73 -9.15 -5.83 -9.22
CA LYS A 73 -8.42 -6.89 -8.51
C LYS A 73 -8.05 -8.04 -9.45
N LEU A 74 -8.97 -8.42 -10.35
CA LEU A 74 -8.71 -9.45 -11.35
C LEU A 74 -7.59 -9.01 -12.31
N ILE A 75 -7.69 -7.80 -12.86
CA ILE A 75 -6.67 -7.22 -13.75
C ILE A 75 -5.31 -7.17 -13.04
N TYR A 76 -5.30 -6.70 -11.78
CA TYR A 76 -4.10 -6.61 -10.94
C TYR A 76 -3.40 -7.96 -10.82
N TYR A 77 -4.11 -9.00 -10.37
CA TYR A 77 -3.47 -10.30 -10.16
C TYR A 77 -3.07 -10.99 -11.47
N VAL A 78 -3.84 -10.83 -12.56
CA VAL A 78 -3.44 -11.33 -13.89
C VAL A 78 -2.15 -10.67 -14.35
N LYS A 79 -2.05 -9.34 -14.22
CA LYS A 79 -0.83 -8.61 -14.62
C LYS A 79 0.34 -8.96 -13.71
N LEU A 80 0.12 -9.02 -12.39
CA LEU A 80 1.13 -9.41 -11.41
C LEU A 80 1.71 -10.79 -11.73
N PHE A 81 0.86 -11.79 -11.97
CA PHE A 81 1.29 -13.13 -12.34
C PHE A 81 2.18 -13.11 -13.60
N ASN A 82 1.77 -12.37 -14.63
CA ASN A 82 2.51 -12.27 -15.88
C ASN A 82 3.87 -11.57 -15.73
N ILE A 83 3.94 -10.53 -14.89
CA ILE A 83 5.17 -9.80 -14.61
C ILE A 83 6.12 -10.70 -13.82
N GLU A 84 5.66 -11.28 -12.71
CA GLU A 84 6.52 -12.11 -11.85
C GLU A 84 6.97 -13.39 -12.56
N SER A 85 6.11 -14.01 -13.39
CA SER A 85 6.49 -15.20 -14.17
C SER A 85 7.61 -14.93 -15.18
N LYS A 86 7.72 -13.68 -15.65
CA LYS A 86 8.72 -13.24 -16.63
C LYS A 86 9.86 -12.44 -15.98
N ARG A 87 9.91 -12.38 -14.65
CA ARG A 87 10.92 -11.61 -13.93
C ARG A 87 12.30 -12.26 -14.13
N PRO A 88 13.33 -11.50 -14.55
CA PRO A 88 14.64 -12.07 -14.80
C PRO A 88 15.29 -12.54 -13.51
N ARG A 89 15.98 -13.69 -13.54
CA ARG A 89 16.77 -14.22 -12.41
C ARG A 89 18.18 -13.62 -12.33
N GLY A 90 18.36 -12.44 -12.95
CA GLY A 90 19.64 -11.73 -12.98
C GLY A 90 19.89 -10.91 -11.72
N SER A 91 20.89 -10.03 -11.79
CA SER A 91 21.25 -9.12 -10.69
C SER A 91 20.08 -8.21 -10.28
N ASN A 92 20.13 -7.67 -9.04
CA ASN A 92 19.14 -6.69 -8.56
C ASN A 92 18.99 -5.53 -9.56
N LYS A 93 20.08 -5.03 -10.14
CA LYS A 93 20.06 -3.98 -11.17
C LYS A 93 19.25 -4.39 -12.42
N SER A 94 19.39 -5.63 -12.87
CA SER A 94 18.62 -6.15 -14.01
C SER A 94 17.13 -6.27 -13.67
N GLN A 95 16.81 -6.73 -12.47
CA GLN A 95 15.42 -6.82 -11.99
C GLN A 95 14.78 -5.43 -11.81
N VAL A 96 15.49 -4.47 -11.23
CA VAL A 96 15.01 -3.08 -11.09
C VAL A 96 14.71 -2.48 -12.45
N LYS A 97 15.63 -2.63 -13.43
CA LYS A 97 15.39 -2.17 -14.80
C LYS A 97 14.15 -2.81 -15.42
N TYR A 98 13.95 -4.11 -15.19
CA TYR A 98 12.77 -4.83 -15.65
C TYR A 98 11.48 -4.27 -15.07
N LEU A 99 11.42 -4.07 -13.74
CA LEU A 99 10.23 -3.56 -13.06
C LEU A 99 9.93 -2.11 -13.46
N ASN A 100 10.95 -1.25 -13.60
CA ASN A 100 10.79 0.13 -14.07
C ASN A 100 10.20 0.20 -15.49
N ASN A 101 10.64 -0.66 -16.41
CA ASN A 101 10.06 -0.75 -17.76
C ASN A 101 8.58 -1.13 -17.73
N TYR A 102 8.14 -1.97 -16.78
CA TYR A 102 6.70 -2.21 -16.61
C TYR A 102 5.97 -1.00 -16.04
N ILE A 103 6.55 -0.29 -15.06
CA ILE A 103 5.95 0.95 -14.54
C ILE A 103 5.77 1.97 -15.68
N GLU A 104 6.78 2.16 -16.53
CA GLU A 104 6.70 3.06 -17.70
C GLU A 104 5.55 2.66 -18.63
N LYS A 105 5.41 1.37 -18.98
CA LYS A 105 4.29 0.89 -19.81
C LYS A 105 2.92 1.14 -19.18
N LEU A 106 2.80 0.95 -17.86
CA LEU A 106 1.56 1.23 -17.13
C LEU A 106 1.26 2.73 -17.12
N GLN A 107 2.30 3.58 -17.06
CA GLN A 107 2.15 5.03 -17.15
C GLN A 107 1.78 5.51 -18.55
N THR A 108 2.37 4.91 -19.60
CA THR A 108 2.00 5.19 -20.99
C THR A 108 0.51 4.99 -21.21
N TYR A 109 -0.08 3.94 -20.64
CA TYR A 109 -1.53 3.73 -20.72
C TYR A 109 -2.35 4.92 -20.19
N PHE A 110 -1.91 5.57 -19.11
CA PHE A 110 -2.59 6.78 -18.60
C PHE A 110 -2.46 7.96 -19.56
N ASN A 111 -1.30 8.10 -20.21
CA ASN A 111 -1.06 9.16 -21.19
C ASN A 111 -1.87 8.94 -22.47
N ASP A 112 -1.99 7.69 -22.92
CA ASP A 112 -2.79 7.32 -24.09
C ASP A 112 -4.29 7.55 -23.83
N ASN A 113 -4.72 7.48 -22.57
CA ASN A 113 -6.11 7.70 -22.13
C ASN A 113 -6.27 8.99 -21.30
N LEU A 114 -5.44 10.01 -21.54
CA LEU A 114 -5.27 11.14 -20.61
C LEU A 114 -6.57 11.89 -20.30
N ASP A 115 -7.39 12.14 -21.32
CA ASP A 115 -8.66 12.87 -21.16
C ASP A 115 -9.63 12.10 -20.26
N PHE A 116 -9.82 10.80 -20.53
CA PHE A 116 -10.66 9.95 -19.70
C PHE A 116 -10.09 9.76 -18.30
N TYR A 117 -8.76 9.62 -18.19
CA TYR A 117 -8.08 9.54 -16.90
C TYR A 117 -8.34 10.79 -16.05
N HIS A 118 -8.24 11.99 -16.63
CA HIS A 118 -8.56 13.24 -15.95
C HIS A 118 -10.03 13.35 -15.59
N TYR A 119 -10.93 13.00 -16.52
CA TYR A 119 -12.36 12.94 -16.28
C TYR A 119 -12.69 12.07 -15.05
N TYR A 120 -12.14 10.84 -15.01
CA TYR A 120 -12.38 9.91 -13.92
C TYR A 120 -11.76 10.39 -12.60
N ARG A 121 -10.50 10.84 -12.60
CA ARG A 121 -9.79 11.31 -11.40
C ARG A 121 -10.38 12.56 -10.77
N ARG A 122 -11.07 13.40 -11.56
CA ARG A 122 -11.76 14.60 -11.09
C ARG A 122 -13.21 14.32 -10.68
N GLU A 123 -13.64 13.06 -10.72
CA GLU A 123 -15.01 12.65 -10.40
C GLU A 123 -16.06 13.39 -11.23
N ALA A 124 -15.71 13.77 -12.46
CA ALA A 124 -16.61 14.48 -13.36
C ALA A 124 -17.79 13.58 -13.75
N THR A 125 -18.93 14.20 -14.06
CA THR A 125 -20.19 13.49 -14.35
C THR A 125 -20.76 13.81 -15.74
N VAL A 126 -20.17 14.79 -16.45
CA VAL A 126 -20.71 15.34 -17.71
C VAL A 126 -20.89 14.30 -18.84
N PHE A 127 -20.11 13.21 -18.82
CA PHE A 127 -20.18 12.11 -19.79
C PHE A 127 -20.62 10.77 -19.18
N ASP A 128 -21.23 10.77 -18.00
CA ASP A 128 -21.54 9.52 -17.28
C ASP A 128 -22.48 8.62 -18.09
N GLU A 129 -23.48 9.20 -18.77
CA GLU A 129 -24.41 8.43 -19.59
C GLU A 129 -23.74 7.78 -20.81
N GLN A 130 -22.76 8.46 -21.43
CA GLN A 130 -22.03 7.94 -22.59
C GLN A 130 -21.01 6.86 -22.18
N TYR A 131 -20.45 6.98 -20.98
CA TYR A 131 -19.40 6.08 -20.49
C TYR A 131 -19.93 4.84 -19.78
N PHE A 132 -21.02 4.96 -19.01
CA PHE A 132 -21.40 3.97 -18.00
C PHE A 132 -22.84 3.46 -18.12
N LEU A 133 -23.57 3.80 -19.18
CA LEU A 133 -24.82 3.09 -19.53
C LEU A 133 -24.56 2.02 -20.59
N ARG A 134 -25.17 0.85 -20.42
CA ARG A 134 -25.11 -0.22 -21.43
C ARG A 134 -25.79 0.24 -22.74
N GLY A 135 -25.27 -0.23 -23.87
CA GLY A 135 -25.80 0.10 -25.21
C GLY A 135 -25.64 1.55 -25.67
N LYS A 136 -24.92 2.40 -24.93
CA LYS A 136 -24.65 3.81 -25.28
C LYS A 136 -23.27 4.09 -25.86
N ALA A 137 -22.47 3.05 -26.11
CA ALA A 137 -21.17 3.21 -26.73
C ALA A 137 -21.32 3.73 -28.18
N ASP A 138 -20.68 4.85 -28.48
CA ASP A 138 -20.57 5.38 -29.84
C ASP A 138 -19.13 5.22 -30.33
N ILE A 139 -18.94 4.45 -31.40
CA ILE A 139 -17.63 4.23 -32.04
C ILE A 139 -16.97 5.53 -32.48
N ARG A 140 -17.77 6.55 -32.82
CA ARG A 140 -17.28 7.87 -33.23
C ARG A 140 -16.62 8.63 -32.10
N LEU A 141 -17.00 8.31 -30.86
CA LEU A 141 -16.43 8.92 -29.67
C LEU A 141 -15.23 8.12 -29.15
N PHE A 142 -15.28 6.78 -29.25
CA PHE A 142 -14.31 5.90 -28.58
C PHE A 142 -13.88 4.70 -29.47
N PRO A 143 -13.13 4.95 -30.56
CA PRO A 143 -12.78 3.93 -31.55
C PRO A 143 -11.87 2.82 -31.00
N ASP A 144 -11.07 3.12 -29.97
CA ASP A 144 -10.15 2.16 -29.34
C ASP A 144 -10.80 1.32 -28.23
N SER A 145 -12.08 1.55 -27.92
CA SER A 145 -12.77 0.73 -26.92
C SER A 145 -13.04 -0.67 -27.50
N PHE A 146 -12.49 -1.70 -26.85
CA PHE A 146 -12.76 -3.12 -27.18
C PHE A 146 -14.24 -3.52 -26.97
N HIS A 147 -15.13 -2.55 -26.71
CA HIS A 147 -16.53 -2.69 -26.32
C HIS A 147 -17.32 -3.66 -27.23
N PHE A 148 -17.05 -3.68 -28.53
CA PHE A 148 -17.73 -4.54 -29.51
C PHE A 148 -17.47 -6.05 -29.34
N PHE A 149 -16.48 -6.43 -28.53
CA PHE A 149 -16.17 -7.83 -28.21
C PHE A 149 -16.44 -8.18 -26.74
N VAL A 150 -17.04 -7.26 -25.98
CA VAL A 150 -17.33 -7.44 -24.56
C VAL A 150 -18.79 -7.84 -24.38
N ASP A 151 -19.05 -8.54 -23.29
CA ASP A 151 -20.35 -8.94 -22.78
C ASP A 151 -21.30 -7.73 -22.60
N GLU A 152 -22.15 -7.46 -23.60
CA GLU A 152 -23.07 -6.31 -23.66
C GLU A 152 -24.03 -6.24 -22.45
N GLU A 153 -24.37 -7.39 -21.87
CA GLU A 153 -25.24 -7.46 -20.69
C GLU A 153 -24.54 -6.99 -19.42
N PHE A 154 -23.21 -7.04 -19.40
CA PHE A 154 -22.41 -6.78 -18.20
C PHE A 154 -21.25 -5.83 -18.47
N ALA A 155 -21.24 -5.04 -19.53
CA ALA A 155 -20.15 -4.11 -19.81
C ALA A 155 -20.63 -2.83 -20.46
N THR A 156 -19.84 -1.77 -20.28
CA THR A 156 -20.07 -0.46 -20.86
C THR A 156 -18.85 -0.08 -21.71
N SER A 157 -18.83 1.14 -22.25
CA SER A 157 -17.68 1.58 -23.04
C SER A 157 -16.42 1.73 -22.18
N HIS A 158 -16.54 2.15 -20.90
CA HIS A 158 -15.39 2.58 -20.09
C HIS A 158 -15.25 1.96 -18.68
N ASP A 159 -16.17 1.11 -18.23
CA ASP A 159 -16.02 0.42 -16.94
C ASP A 159 -14.73 -0.41 -16.83
N SER A 160 -14.32 -1.05 -17.93
CA SER A 160 -13.05 -1.78 -18.00
C SER A 160 -11.82 -0.85 -17.98
N THR A 161 -11.93 0.35 -18.54
CA THR A 161 -10.90 1.40 -18.49
C THR A 161 -10.72 1.89 -17.05
N VAL A 162 -11.82 2.14 -16.33
CA VAL A 162 -11.77 2.47 -14.90
C VAL A 162 -11.12 1.36 -14.09
N ALA A 163 -11.51 0.11 -14.33
CA ALA A 163 -10.92 -1.04 -13.64
C ALA A 163 -9.41 -1.15 -13.92
N SER A 164 -8.98 -0.86 -15.15
CA SER A 164 -7.57 -0.84 -15.53
C SER A 164 -6.80 0.27 -14.81
N ILE A 165 -7.37 1.47 -14.70
CA ILE A 165 -6.76 2.59 -13.95
C ILE A 165 -6.50 2.18 -12.50
N LEU A 166 -7.52 1.65 -11.83
CA LEU A 166 -7.42 1.20 -10.43
C LEU A 166 -6.41 0.05 -10.26
N ALA A 167 -6.38 -0.90 -11.20
CA ALA A 167 -5.46 -2.03 -11.15
C ALA A 167 -4.01 -1.57 -11.33
N TYR A 168 -3.77 -0.62 -12.23
CA TYR A 168 -2.43 -0.14 -12.55
C TYR A 168 -1.87 0.73 -11.43
N ASP A 169 -2.71 1.51 -10.74
CA ASP A 169 -2.31 2.18 -9.49
C ASP A 169 -1.77 1.18 -8.46
N LEU A 170 -2.53 0.11 -8.18
CA LEU A 170 -2.15 -0.93 -7.23
C LEU A 170 -0.85 -1.63 -7.66
N LEU A 171 -0.71 -1.90 -8.97
CA LEU A 171 0.45 -2.57 -9.54
C LEU A 171 1.70 -1.69 -9.46
N ILE A 172 1.61 -0.41 -9.78
CA ILE A 172 2.74 0.53 -9.66
C ILE A 172 3.21 0.60 -8.21
N VAL A 173 2.30 0.68 -7.23
CA VAL A 173 2.67 0.66 -5.80
C VAL A 173 3.40 -0.64 -5.44
N HIS A 174 2.90 -1.78 -5.91
CA HIS A 174 3.56 -3.07 -5.69
C HIS A 174 4.96 -3.11 -6.30
N LEU A 175 5.11 -2.74 -7.58
CA LEU A 175 6.39 -2.78 -8.30
C LEU A 175 7.42 -1.83 -7.67
N LYS A 176 7.01 -0.62 -7.26
CA LYS A 176 7.89 0.31 -6.53
C LYS A 176 8.39 -0.30 -5.22
N ARG A 177 7.50 -0.94 -4.45
CA ARG A 177 7.88 -1.65 -3.22
C ARG A 177 8.88 -2.78 -3.49
N GLU A 178 8.73 -3.52 -4.59
CA GLU A 178 9.68 -4.56 -4.98
C GLU A 178 11.04 -3.99 -5.41
N ILE A 179 11.05 -2.85 -6.12
CA ILE A 179 12.28 -2.11 -6.44
C ILE A 179 12.96 -1.66 -5.14
N ASP A 180 12.23 -1.05 -4.21
CA ASP A 180 12.76 -0.60 -2.93
C ASP A 180 13.42 -1.75 -2.14
N LYS A 181 12.84 -2.96 -2.19
CA LYS A 181 13.42 -4.16 -1.55
C LYS A 181 14.75 -4.58 -2.19
N LEU A 182 14.85 -4.47 -3.51
CA LEU A 182 16.04 -4.85 -4.29
C LEU A 182 17.17 -3.82 -4.12
N GLU A 183 16.83 -2.54 -4.00
CA GLU A 183 17.79 -1.44 -3.84
C GLU A 183 18.25 -1.28 -2.39
N ASN A 184 17.35 -1.42 -1.42
CA ASN A 184 17.63 -1.19 0.00
C ASN A 184 17.92 -2.47 0.81
N ASN A 185 18.26 -3.57 0.11
CA ASN A 185 18.80 -4.82 0.66
C ASN A 185 18.13 -5.27 1.99
N GLY A 186 16.85 -5.68 1.94
CA GLY A 186 16.21 -6.48 3.00
C GLY A 186 15.96 -5.84 4.38
N ASN A 187 16.35 -4.58 4.60
CA ASN A 187 16.25 -3.97 5.94
C ASN A 187 14.83 -3.56 6.36
N TYR A 188 13.95 -3.20 5.43
CA TYR A 188 12.58 -2.79 5.78
C TYR A 188 11.59 -3.96 5.99
N ALA A 189 11.75 -5.05 5.24
CA ALA A 189 10.87 -6.22 5.35
C ALA A 189 11.10 -6.98 6.66
N SER A 190 12.37 -7.11 7.07
CA SER A 190 12.76 -7.72 8.35
C SER A 190 12.31 -6.87 9.55
N LEU A 191 12.40 -5.54 9.48
CA LEU A 191 11.90 -4.64 10.53
C LEU A 191 10.37 -4.72 10.71
N ARG A 192 9.59 -4.81 9.63
CA ARG A 192 8.11 -4.99 9.73
C ARG A 192 7.72 -6.35 10.30
N LEU A 193 8.42 -7.43 9.92
CA LEU A 193 8.21 -8.78 10.46
C LEU A 193 8.63 -8.89 11.94
N LEU A 194 9.68 -8.17 12.35
CA LEU A 194 10.08 -8.07 13.76
C LEU A 194 9.08 -7.23 14.57
N GLN A 195 8.64 -6.08 14.05
CA GLN A 195 7.64 -5.22 14.70
C GLN A 195 6.25 -5.86 14.84
N SER A 196 5.88 -6.78 13.95
CA SER A 196 4.62 -7.53 14.08
C SER A 196 4.72 -8.69 15.07
N LYS A 197 5.91 -9.29 15.25
CA LYS A 197 6.13 -10.40 16.18
C LYS A 197 6.52 -9.98 17.60
N THR A 198 7.17 -8.82 17.80
CA THR A 198 7.62 -8.38 19.13
C THR A 198 6.78 -7.20 19.62
N LYS A 199 6.06 -7.40 20.74
CA LYS A 199 5.33 -6.33 21.44
C LYS A 199 6.27 -5.53 22.34
N ILE A 200 7.31 -4.92 21.75
CA ILE A 200 8.19 -4.01 22.51
C ILE A 200 7.48 -2.66 22.61
N THR A 201 7.24 -2.20 23.84
CA THR A 201 6.62 -0.91 24.13
C THR A 201 7.45 -0.18 25.16
N TRP A 202 7.52 1.14 25.05
CA TRP A 202 8.18 1.96 26.04
C TRP A 202 7.22 2.30 27.17
N THR A 203 7.60 1.96 28.40
CA THR A 203 6.75 2.10 29.60
C THR A 203 7.18 3.23 30.52
N ALA A 204 8.37 3.80 30.31
CA ALA A 204 8.88 4.90 31.13
C ALA A 204 8.42 6.27 30.60
N HIS A 205 8.79 7.35 31.29
CA HIS A 205 8.42 8.70 30.88
C HIS A 205 9.04 9.03 29.50
N LYS A 206 8.26 9.64 28.59
CA LYS A 206 8.74 10.01 27.24
C LYS A 206 9.95 10.95 27.24
N ILE A 207 10.17 11.67 28.33
CA ILE A 207 11.33 12.57 28.48
C ILE A 207 12.64 11.78 28.50
N TYR A 208 12.63 10.53 28.98
CA TYR A 208 13.80 9.66 28.97
C TYR A 208 14.17 9.23 27.54
N LEU A 209 13.18 9.01 26.66
CA LEU A 209 13.44 8.79 25.24
C LEU A 209 14.01 10.04 24.58
N ILE A 210 13.47 11.22 24.89
CA ILE A 210 13.96 12.50 24.34
C ILE A 210 15.41 12.73 24.77
N GLU A 211 15.74 12.48 26.04
CA GLU A 211 17.12 12.56 26.54
C GLU A 211 18.06 11.60 25.76
N LEU A 212 17.62 10.36 25.52
CA LEU A 212 18.39 9.36 24.77
C LEU A 212 18.57 9.74 23.29
N ILE A 213 17.52 10.25 22.64
CA ILE A 213 17.54 10.71 21.24
C ILE A 213 18.59 11.80 21.06
N TYR A 214 18.57 12.82 21.94
CA TYR A 214 19.55 13.90 21.90
C TYR A 214 20.96 13.42 22.22
N ALA A 215 21.12 12.48 23.16
CA ALA A 215 22.43 11.90 23.46
C ALA A 215 23.03 11.18 22.24
N LEU A 216 22.24 10.34 21.56
CA LEU A 216 22.65 9.64 20.35
C LEU A 216 23.02 10.61 19.23
N HIS A 217 22.17 11.61 19.00
CA HIS A 217 22.45 12.66 18.01
C HIS A 217 23.75 13.41 18.33
N SER A 218 24.01 13.75 19.60
CA SER A 218 25.24 14.45 20.01
C SER A 218 26.53 13.63 19.90
N THR A 219 26.45 12.33 19.60
CA THR A 219 27.64 11.48 19.44
C THR A 219 28.07 11.29 17.99
N ASP A 220 27.28 11.76 17.03
CA ASP A 220 27.54 11.64 15.58
C ASP A 220 27.82 10.21 15.08
N VAL A 221 27.45 9.18 15.87
CA VAL A 221 27.67 7.76 15.53
C VAL A 221 26.67 7.21 14.53
N ILE A 222 25.53 7.88 14.35
CA ILE A 222 24.47 7.45 13.43
C ILE A 222 24.68 8.13 12.08
N ASN A 223 24.69 7.32 11.00
CA ASN A 223 24.93 7.78 9.63
C ASN A 223 26.15 8.71 9.50
N ASN A 224 27.23 8.42 10.23
CA ASN A 224 28.45 9.23 10.27
C ASN A 224 28.18 10.73 10.57
N GLY A 225 27.24 11.02 11.46
CA GLY A 225 26.90 12.39 11.89
C GLY A 225 26.00 13.17 10.93
N THR A 226 25.45 12.52 9.89
CA THR A 226 24.63 13.20 8.87
C THR A 226 23.12 13.13 9.13
N VAL A 227 22.68 12.44 10.19
CA VAL A 227 21.27 12.21 10.48
C VAL A 227 20.63 13.42 11.18
N ASP A 228 19.41 13.80 10.77
CA ASP A 228 18.65 14.83 11.47
C ASP A 228 18.01 14.26 12.75
N ILE A 229 17.94 15.06 13.81
CA ILE A 229 17.22 14.73 15.05
C ILE A 229 15.77 14.32 14.78
N LYS A 230 15.12 14.88 13.75
CA LYS A 230 13.75 14.53 13.35
C LYS A 230 13.64 13.07 12.90
N ASP A 231 14.64 12.59 12.16
CA ASP A 231 14.67 11.23 11.64
C ASP A 231 14.88 10.22 12.77
N ILE A 232 15.76 10.54 13.72
CA ILE A 232 15.95 9.74 14.93
C ILE A 232 14.66 9.69 15.77
N ALA A 233 14.02 10.85 15.98
CA ALA A 233 12.77 10.93 16.74
C ALA A 233 11.67 10.07 16.09
N TYR A 234 11.47 10.21 14.77
CA TYR A 234 10.50 9.42 14.02
C TYR A 234 10.77 7.91 14.13
N PHE A 235 12.05 7.50 14.01
CA PHE A 235 12.43 6.10 14.17
C PHE A 235 12.09 5.55 15.56
N VAL A 236 12.37 6.33 16.62
CA VAL A 236 12.09 5.94 18.01
C VAL A 236 10.58 5.85 18.27
N GLU A 237 9.79 6.81 17.78
CA GLU A 237 8.32 6.80 17.90
C GLU A 237 7.70 5.55 17.27
N LYS A 238 8.15 5.19 16.06
CA LYS A 238 7.68 3.99 15.36
C LYS A 238 8.12 2.71 16.05
N THR A 239 9.34 2.68 16.57
CA THR A 239 9.91 1.48 17.23
C THR A 239 9.21 1.19 18.56
N PHE A 240 8.96 2.21 19.37
CA PHE A 240 8.36 2.04 20.70
C PHE A 240 6.85 2.28 20.76
N LYS A 241 6.22 2.70 19.65
CA LYS A 241 4.79 3.06 19.57
C LYS A 241 4.40 4.15 20.59
N VAL A 242 5.25 5.17 20.70
CA VAL A 242 5.04 6.34 21.59
C VAL A 242 4.96 7.60 20.75
N ASP A 243 4.14 8.55 21.19
CA ASP A 243 4.13 9.93 20.70
C ASP A 243 4.99 10.82 21.63
N LEU A 244 6.10 11.33 21.11
CA LEU A 244 7.00 12.20 21.87
C LEU A 244 6.42 13.61 22.03
N GLY A 245 5.56 14.04 21.09
CA GLY A 245 5.07 15.41 20.99
C GLY A 245 6.19 16.39 20.66
N ASP A 246 6.16 17.59 21.26
CA ASP A 246 7.19 18.61 21.05
C ASP A 246 8.50 18.28 21.80
N TYR A 247 9.31 17.41 21.19
CA TYR A 247 10.59 16.97 21.74
C TYR A 247 11.66 18.07 21.75
N TYR A 248 11.54 19.11 20.91
CA TYR A 248 12.42 20.27 20.95
C TYR A 248 12.19 21.07 22.23
N ARG A 249 10.94 21.38 22.56
CA ARG A 249 10.59 22.06 23.81
C ARG A 249 10.94 21.22 25.03
N ALA A 250 10.61 19.94 25.00
CA ALA A 250 10.95 19.03 26.10
C ALA A 250 12.46 18.98 26.35
N PHE A 251 13.29 19.02 25.31
CA PHE A 251 14.74 19.10 25.47
C PHE A 251 15.22 20.41 26.09
N LEU A 252 14.60 21.55 25.75
CA LEU A 252 14.87 22.81 26.44
C LEU A 252 14.59 22.70 27.94
N GLU A 253 13.49 22.04 28.33
CA GLU A 253 13.17 21.80 29.74
C GLU A 253 14.19 20.89 30.43
N ILE A 254 14.70 19.86 29.74
CA ILE A 254 15.78 19.00 30.24
C ILE A 254 17.04 19.82 30.54
N ARG A 255 17.43 20.74 29.64
CA ARG A 255 18.61 21.61 29.81
C ARG A 255 18.51 22.50 31.04
N MET A 256 17.30 22.89 31.43
CA MET A 256 17.03 23.80 32.56
C MET A 256 16.95 23.10 33.93
N ARG A 257 17.08 21.76 33.99
CA ARG A 257 17.03 21.01 35.25
C ARG A 257 18.22 21.34 36.15
N LYS A 258 17.93 21.70 37.41
CA LYS A 258 18.95 21.96 38.45
C LYS A 258 19.53 20.69 39.08
N ASN A 259 18.76 19.60 39.11
CA ASN A 259 19.13 18.35 39.81
C ASN A 259 19.73 17.28 38.88
N GLY A 260 20.59 17.68 37.93
CA GLY A 260 21.18 16.79 36.93
C GLY A 260 20.46 16.85 35.58
N ARG A 261 21.21 17.16 34.51
CA ARG A 261 20.70 17.34 33.15
C ARG A 261 20.49 16.01 32.42
N THR A 262 21.27 14.98 32.76
CA THR A 262 21.34 13.67 32.07
C THR A 262 20.91 12.52 32.99
N LYS A 263 19.82 12.71 33.74
CA LYS A 263 19.36 11.76 34.77
C LYS A 263 19.14 10.35 34.22
N PHE A 264 18.57 10.22 33.03
CA PHE A 264 18.27 8.92 32.47
C PHE A 264 19.53 8.20 31.99
N LEU A 265 20.46 8.93 31.36
CA LEU A 265 21.77 8.37 30.98
C LEU A 265 22.57 7.90 32.19
N ASP A 266 22.54 8.65 33.30
CA ASP A 266 23.19 8.27 34.54
C ASP A 266 22.62 6.96 35.10
N ILE A 267 21.30 6.80 35.04
CA ILE A 267 20.61 5.55 35.40
C ILE A 267 21.05 4.41 34.47
N LEU A 268 21.04 4.62 33.15
CA LEU A 268 21.43 3.60 32.17
C LEU A 268 22.87 3.13 32.40
N LYS A 269 23.80 4.07 32.58
CA LYS A 269 25.21 3.76 32.88
C LYS A 269 25.31 2.91 34.15
N LYS A 270 24.69 3.37 35.25
CA LYS A 270 24.74 2.66 36.54
C LYS A 270 24.18 1.24 36.43
N GLN A 271 23.05 1.06 35.76
CA GLN A 271 22.42 -0.27 35.61
C GLN A 271 23.25 -1.19 34.70
N LEU A 272 23.85 -0.66 33.64
CA LEU A 272 24.71 -1.44 32.76
C LEU A 272 25.99 -1.89 33.47
N THR A 273 26.66 -0.99 34.19
CA THR A 273 27.85 -1.32 34.98
C THR A 273 27.53 -2.36 36.04
N LYS A 274 26.44 -2.17 36.79
CA LYS A 274 25.99 -3.18 37.77
C LYS A 274 25.79 -4.55 37.13
N ARG A 275 25.15 -4.62 35.95
CA ARG A 275 24.95 -5.88 35.23
C ARG A 275 26.28 -6.54 34.82
N MET A 276 27.27 -5.75 34.43
CA MET A 276 28.62 -6.26 34.11
C MET A 276 29.28 -6.82 35.38
N ASP A 277 29.30 -6.04 36.46
CA ASP A 277 29.87 -6.45 37.75
C ASP A 277 29.19 -7.70 38.31
N ASP A 278 27.85 -7.79 38.22
CA ASP A 278 27.08 -8.94 38.66
C ASP A 278 27.42 -10.18 37.81
N THR A 279 27.75 -10.03 36.53
CA THR A 279 28.13 -11.15 35.64
C THR A 279 29.55 -11.62 35.93
N ASP A 280 30.48 -10.69 36.18
CA ASP A 280 31.89 -11.00 36.45
C ASP A 280 32.12 -11.57 37.86
N ASN A 281 31.23 -11.25 38.81
CA ASN A 281 31.26 -11.78 40.17
C ASN A 281 30.49 -13.10 40.36
N VAL A 282 29.86 -13.63 39.31
CA VAL A 282 29.32 -15.01 39.32
C VAL A 282 30.48 -15.98 39.10
N LYS A 283 31.12 -16.38 40.20
CA LYS A 283 31.90 -17.61 40.31
C LYS A 283 31.08 -18.69 40.99
#